data_AF-A0A6H1P4N5-F1
#
_entry.id   AF-A0A6H1P4N5-F1
#
_cell.length_a   1.000
_cell.length_b   1.000
_cell.length_c   1.000
_cell.angle_alpha   90.00
_cell.angle_beta   90.00
_cell.angle_gamma   90.00
#
_symmetry.space_group_name_H-M   'P 1'
#
loop_
_entity.id
_entity.type
_entity.pdbx_description
1 polymer ?
#
loop_
_entity_poly.entity_id
_entity_poly.type
_entity_poly.pdbx_seq_one_letter_code
_entity_poly.pdbx_strand_id
1 'polypeptide(L)' 'MAIIFTVVCLGVWLGMTLPILLSLVFGLLKPIVTADNTRISMIIIAILIAILDGYIGLKIFNNIQFWLEKRKR' A
#
# COMPACT_ATOMS: atom_id res chain seq x y z
N MET A 1 -1.75 -15.33 -18.41
CA MET A 1 -3.03 -15.25 -17.68
C MET A 1 -2.84 -15.02 -16.17
N ALA A 2 -1.97 -15.79 -15.49
CA ALA A 2 -1.72 -15.61 -14.04
C ALA A 2 -1.19 -14.22 -13.64
N ILE A 3 -0.31 -13.61 -14.45
CA ILE A 3 0.27 -12.28 -14.17
C ILE A 3 -0.82 -11.20 -14.12
N ILE A 4 -1.78 -11.25 -15.03
CA ILE A 4 -2.88 -10.26 -15.11
C ILE A 4 -3.75 -10.35 -13.85
N PHE A 5 -4.07 -11.57 -13.39
CA PHE A 5 -4.84 -11.78 -12.17
C PHE A 5 -4.14 -11.22 -10.92
N THR A 6 -2.82 -11.43 -10.81
CA THR A 6 -2.02 -10.87 -9.70
C THR A 6 -1.99 -9.34 -9.73
N VAL A 7 -1.82 -8.74 -10.92
CA VAL A 7 -1.80 -7.28 -11.06
C VAL A 7 -3.16 -6.67 -10.72
N VAL A 8 -4.26 -7.29 -11.14
CA VAL A 8 -5.62 -6.83 -10.79
C VAL A 8 -5.87 -6.94 -9.28
N CYS A 9 -5.47 -8.05 -8.66
CA CYS A 9 -5.67 -8.25 -7.22
C CYS A 9 -4.86 -7.25 -6.37
N LEU A 10 -3.59 -7.03 -6.73
CA LEU A 10 -2.75 -6.03 -6.09
C LEU A 10 -3.22 -4.60 -6.38
N GLY A 11 -3.73 -4.33 -7.58
CA GLY A 11 -4.28 -3.03 -7.97
C GLY A 11 -5.54 -2.68 -7.19
N VAL A 12 -6.45 -3.65 -6.98
CA VAL A 12 -7.63 -3.48 -6.13
C VAL A 12 -7.23 -3.31 -4.67
N TRP A 13 -6.25 -4.09 -4.19
CA TRP A 13 -5.71 -3.94 -2.84
C TRP A 13 -5.19 -2.53 -2.62
N LEU A 14 -4.19 -2.13 -3.40
CA LEU A 14 -3.59 -0.79 -3.36
C LEU A 14 -4.64 0.30 -3.53
N GLY A 15 -5.59 0.15 -4.46
CA GLY A 15 -6.64 1.13 -4.70
C GLY A 15 -7.58 1.36 -3.50
N MET A 16 -7.78 0.34 -2.66
CA MET A 16 -8.54 0.47 -1.41
C MET A 16 -7.67 0.93 -0.23
N THR A 17 -6.47 0.38 -0.07
CA THR A 17 -5.63 0.61 1.11
C THR A 17 -4.89 1.93 1.04
N LEU A 18 -4.39 2.35 -0.14
CA LEU A 18 -3.66 3.63 -0.28
C LEU A 18 -4.47 4.84 0.19
N PRO A 19 -5.71 5.08 -0.26
CA PRO A 19 -6.47 6.26 0.15
C PRO A 19 -6.72 6.30 1.66
N ILE A 20 -6.99 5.15 2.26
CA ILE A 20 -7.25 5.01 3.70
C ILE A 20 -5.98 5.28 4.50
N LEU A 21 -4.85 4.67 4.09
CA LEU A 21 -3.57 4.86 4.76
C LEU A 21 -3.08 6.31 4.63
N LEU A 22 -3.18 6.88 3.43
CA LEU A 22 -2.86 8.29 3.18
C LEU A 22 -3.73 9.21 4.03
N SER A 23 -5.05 8.97 4.09
CA SER A 23 -5.94 9.78 4.93
C SER A 23 -5.59 9.70 6.41
N LEU A 24 -5.27 8.51 6.92
CA LEU A 24 -4.89 8.31 8.31
C LEU A 24 -3.57 9.03 8.64
N VAL A 25 -2.56 8.81 7.81
CA VAL A 25 -1.23 9.40 7.97
C VAL A 25 -1.30 10.92 7.83
N PHE A 26 -1.97 11.45 6.81
CA PHE A 26 -2.11 12.90 6.66
C PHE A 26 -2.94 13.53 7.78
N GLY A 27 -3.91 12.81 8.34
CA GLY A 27 -4.64 13.24 9.52
C GLY A 27 -3.72 13.37 10.75
N LEU A 28 -2.85 12.38 10.97
CA LEU A 28 -1.92 12.35 12.11
C LEU A 28 -0.73 13.31 11.95
N LEU A 29 -0.16 13.37 10.75
CA LEU A 29 0.96 14.23 10.41
C LEU A 29 0.52 15.63 9.97
N LYS A 30 -0.77 15.96 10.04
CA LYS A 30 -1.30 17.29 9.73
C LYS A 30 -0.46 18.44 10.31
N PRO A 31 -0.09 18.48 11.60
CA PRO A 31 0.72 19.58 12.13
C PRO A 31 2.12 19.65 11.52
N ILE A 32 2.74 18.50 11.22
CA ILE A 32 4.07 18.41 10.62
C ILE A 32 4.04 18.84 9.16
N VAL A 33 3.03 18.40 8.41
CA VAL A 33 2.83 18.76 7.00
C VAL A 33 2.42 20.23 6.84
N THR A 34 1.70 20.79 7.82
CA THR A 34 1.30 22.21 7.79
C THR A 34 2.45 23.14 8.19
N ALA A 35 3.44 22.64 8.95
CA ALA A 35 4.66 23.38 9.27
C ALA A 35 5.64 23.46 8.09
N ASP A 36 5.54 22.54 7.13
CA ASP A 36 6.38 22.55 5.93
C ASP A 36 5.75 23.38 4.79
N ASN A 37 6.24 24.61 4.61
CA ASN A 37 5.77 25.54 3.58
C ASN A 37 6.00 25.04 2.14
N THR A 38 6.94 24.10 1.94
CA THR A 38 7.33 23.63 0.61
C THR A 38 6.45 22.51 0.08
N ARG A 39 5.62 21.88 0.94
CA ARG A 39 4.81 20.68 0.65
C ARG A 39 5.61 19.47 0.16
N ILE A 40 6.94 19.54 0.15
CA ILE A 40 7.82 18.46 -0.30
C ILE A 40 7.70 17.27 0.64
N SER A 41 7.57 17.52 1.95
CA SER A 41 7.33 16.45 2.93
C SER A 41 6.06 15.65 2.64
N MET A 42 5.02 16.28 2.07
CA MET A 42 3.77 15.62 1.68
C MET A 42 4.03 14.55 0.60
N ILE A 43 4.85 14.89 -0.39
CA ILE A 43 5.21 14.00 -1.50
C ILE A 43 6.10 12.86 -1.01
N ILE A 44 7.10 13.17 -0.16
CA ILE A 44 8.01 12.17 0.40
C ILE A 44 7.24 11.13 1.22
N ILE A 45 6.34 11.58 2.11
CA ILE A 45 5.52 10.70 2.94
C ILE A 45 4.60 9.82 2.07
N ALA A 46 3.98 10.40 1.03
CA ALA A 46 3.10 9.65 0.14
C ALA A 46 3.84 8.55 -0.63
N ILE A 47 5.05 8.84 -1.15
CA ILE A 47 5.88 7.84 -1.83
C ILE A 47 6.30 6.73 -0.87
N LEU A 48 6.71 7.10 0.35
CA LEU A 48 7.15 6.14 1.36
C LEU A 48 6.01 5.15 1.71
N ILE A 49 4.80 5.67 1.87
CA ILE A 49 3.60 4.89 2.16
C ILE A 49 3.23 3.98 0.99
N ALA A 50 3.24 4.48 -0.24
CA ALA A 50 2.91 3.69 -1.41
C ALA A 50 3.84 2.47 -1.55
N ILE A 51 5.14 2.64 -1.28
CA ILE A 51 6.12 1.55 -1.29
C ILE A 51 5.83 0.55 -0.17
N LEU A 52 5.58 1.04 1.05
CA LEU A 52 5.33 0.20 2.22
C LEU A 52 4.04 -0.63 2.05
N ASP A 53 2.96 0.01 1.60
CA ASP A 53 1.66 -0.60 1.39
C ASP A 53 1.71 -1.63 0.24
N GLY A 54 2.41 -1.32 -0.85
CA GLY A 54 2.67 -2.25 -1.94
C GLY A 54 3.48 -3.48 -1.49
N TYR A 55 4.50 -3.29 -0.66
CA TYR A 55 5.28 -4.40 -0.10
C TYR A 55 4.42 -5.31 0.79
N ILE A 56 3.58 -4.72 1.65
CA ILE A 56 2.65 -5.46 2.52
C ILE A 56 1.64 -6.24 1.68
N GLY A 57 1.02 -5.61 0.68
CA GLY A 57 0.07 -6.26 -0.23
C GLY A 57 0.69 -7.45 -0.97
N LEU A 58 1.92 -7.29 -1.49
CA LEU A 58 2.66 -8.37 -2.15
C LEU A 58 2.97 -9.53 -1.18
N LYS A 59 3.40 -9.21 0.04
CA LYS A 59 3.73 -10.21 1.06
C LYS A 59 2.49 -11.01 1.49
N ILE A 60 1.36 -10.34 1.67
CA ILE A 60 0.07 -10.99 1.99
C ILE A 60 -0.36 -11.90 0.85
N PHE A 61 -0.30 -11.41 -0.40
CA PHE A 61 -0.67 -12.20 -1.57
C PHE A 61 0.20 -13.45 -1.70
N ASN A 62 1.51 -13.32 -1.53
CA ASN A 62 2.43 -14.46 -1.56
C ASN A 62 2.15 -15.47 -0.44
N ASN A 63 1.83 -14.99 0.76
CA ASN A 63 1.49 -15.86 1.89
C ASN A 63 0.17 -16.62 1.65
N ILE A 64 -0.83 -15.96 1.04
CA ILE A 64 -2.10 -16.60 0.65
C ILE A 64 -1.85 -17.66 -0.43
N GLN A 65 -1.06 -17.36 -1.46
CA GLN A 65 -0.69 -18.35 -2.48
C GLN A 65 0.02 -19.55 -1.87
N PHE A 66 1.02 -19.33 -1.01
CA PHE A 66 1.73 -20.40 -0.33
C PHE A 66 0.79 -21.26 0.54
N TRP A 67 -0.15 -20.64 1.24
CA TRP A 67 -1.13 -21.36 2.05
C TRP A 67 -2.11 -22.17 1.20
N LEU A 68 -2.55 -21.65 0.05
CA LEU A 68 -3.39 -22.36 -0.91
C LEU A 68 -2.66 -23.55 -1.54
N GLU A 69 -1.38 -23.41 -1.88
CA GLU A 69 -0.54 -24.52 -2.35
C GLU A 69 -0.39 -25.60 -1.27
N LYS A 70 -0.18 -25.20 -0.02
CA LYS A 70 -0.01 -26.14 1.10
C LYS A 70 -1.27 -26.94 1.41
N ARG A 71 -2.47 -26.38 1.14
CA ARG A 71 -3.76 -27.09 1.27
C ARG A 71 -4.09 -28.02 0.10
N LYS A 72 -3.36 -27.95 -1.01
CA LYS A 72 -3.60 -28.75 -2.22
C LYS A 72 -2.84 -30.08 -2.22
N ARG A 73 -1.85 -30.25 -1.33
CA ARG A 73 -1.21 -31.54 -1.00
C ARG A 73 -1.92 -32.19 0.17
#